data_AF-A0A7D5UUS2-F1
#
_entry.id   AF-A0A7D5UUS2-F1
#
_cell.length_a   1.000
_cell.length_b   1.000
_cell.length_c   1.000
_cell.angle_alpha   90.00
_cell.angle_beta   90.00
_cell.angle_gamma   90.00
#
_symmetry.space_group_name_H-M   'P 1'
#
loop_
_entity.id
_entity.type
_entity.pdbx_description
1 polymer ?
#
loop_
_entity_poly.entity_id
_entity_poly.type
_entity_poly.pdbx_seq_one_letter_code
_entity_poly.pdbx_strand_id
1 'polypeptide(L)' 'MANFDWLQKVGATKEAVAVLNDQPYLFVDLLVVLVGLGLQCLLIWYIHYATLKPEQKKKKKPAGDNASGGAGRK' A
#
# COMPACT_ATOMS: atom_id res chain seq x y z
N MET A 1 -22.25 14.56 10.50
CA MET A 1 -22.33 13.18 9.99
C MET A 1 -21.31 13.03 8.89
N ALA A 2 -20.48 11.99 8.91
CA ALA A 2 -19.53 11.74 7.83
C ALA A 2 -20.31 11.57 6.51
N ASN A 3 -19.88 12.26 5.45
CA ASN A 3 -20.52 12.18 4.13
C ASN A 3 -19.49 11.61 3.15
N PHE A 4 -19.69 10.35 2.78
CA PHE A 4 -18.82 9.60 1.87
C PHE A 4 -19.26 9.71 0.41
N ASP A 5 -20.18 10.62 0.05
CA ASP A 5 -20.68 10.81 -1.32
C ASP A 5 -19.59 11.14 -2.34
N TRP A 6 -18.47 11.71 -1.89
CA TRP A 6 -17.31 11.95 -2.74
C TRP A 6 -16.65 10.65 -3.22
N LEU A 7 -16.79 9.53 -2.49
CA LEU A 7 -16.28 8.23 -2.93
C LEU A 7 -16.98 7.76 -4.21
N GLN A 8 -18.21 8.20 -4.48
CA GLN A 8 -18.87 7.90 -5.76
C GLN A 8 -18.11 8.51 -6.94
N LYS A 9 -17.46 9.66 -6.76
CA LYS A 9 -16.61 10.28 -7.79
C LYS A 9 -15.31 9.52 -8.03
N VAL A 10 -14.89 8.71 -7.05
CA VAL A 10 -13.69 7.86 -7.09
C VAL A 10 -14.05 6.43 -7.56
N GLY A 11 -15.34 6.16 -7.81
CA GLY A 11 -15.82 4.87 -8.34
C GLY A 11 -16.47 3.95 -7.32
N ALA A 12 -16.75 4.42 -6.10
CA ALA A 12 -17.50 3.62 -5.13
C ALA A 12 -18.97 3.47 -5.56
N THR A 13 -19.52 2.27 -5.35
CA THR A 13 -20.93 2.00 -5.60
C THR A 13 -21.81 2.77 -4.60
N LYS A 14 -23.06 3.06 -5.00
CA LYS A 14 -24.03 3.72 -4.13
C LYS A 14 -24.27 2.94 -2.83
N GLU A 15 -24.27 1.61 -2.92
CA GLU A 15 -24.42 0.70 -1.78
C GLU A 15 -23.23 0.81 -0.82
N ALA A 16 -22.00 0.82 -1.34
CA ALA A 16 -20.81 1.00 -0.51
C ALA A 16 -20.82 2.35 0.21
N VAL A 17 -21.24 3.42 -0.47
CA VAL A 17 -21.37 4.75 0.13
C VAL A 17 -22.48 4.80 1.19
N ALA A 18 -23.61 4.14 0.96
CA ALA A 18 -24.68 4.03 1.96
C ALA A 18 -24.19 3.31 3.23
N VAL A 19 -23.52 2.17 3.08
CA VAL A 19 -22.95 1.41 4.20
C VAL A 19 -21.91 2.22 4.97
N LEU A 20 -21.04 2.95 4.27
CA LEU A 20 -20.03 3.79 4.93
C LEU A 20 -20.66 5.00 5.65
N ASN A 21 -21.74 5.58 5.10
CA ASN A 21 -22.48 6.66 5.76
C ASN A 21 -23.23 6.14 7.00
N ASP A 22 -23.81 4.93 6.94
CA ASP A 22 -24.50 4.29 8.07
C ASP A 22 -23.51 3.84 9.15
N GLN A 23 -22.32 3.37 8.74
CA GLN A 23 -21.31 2.79 9.61
C GLN A 23 -19.93 3.43 9.35
N PRO A 24 -19.74 4.70 9.76
CA PRO A 24 -18.51 5.44 9.47
C PRO A 24 -17.25 4.83 10.10
N TYR A 25 -17.40 4.02 11.15
CA TYR A 25 -16.28 3.32 11.79
C TYR A 25 -15.63 2.28 10.86
N LEU A 26 -16.38 1.68 9.93
CA LEU A 26 -15.82 0.72 8.96
C LEU A 26 -14.72 1.35 8.09
N PHE A 27 -14.89 2.63 7.74
CA PHE A 27 -13.88 3.37 6.99
C PHE A 27 -12.61 3.59 7.81
N VAL A 28 -12.78 3.93 9.09
CA VAL A 28 -11.68 4.16 10.02
C VAL A 28 -10.91 2.87 10.27
N ASP A 29 -11.61 1.77 10.52
CA ASP A 29 -11.00 0.45 10.73
C ASP A 29 -10.21 0.02 9.50
N LEU A 30 -10.76 0.19 8.30
CA LEU A 30 -10.05 -0.10 7.05
C LEU A 30 -8.75 0.71 6.94
N LEU A 31 -8.80 2.02 7.24
CA LEU A 31 -7.59 2.86 7.23
C LEU A 31 -6.57 2.41 8.27
N VAL A 32 -7.01 2.09 9.49
CA VAL A 32 -6.12 1.60 10.56
C VAL A 32 -5.43 0.30 10.15
N VAL A 33 -6.17 -0.64 9.55
CA VAL A 33 -5.60 -1.91 9.04
C VAL A 33 -4.59 -1.65 7.93
N LEU A 34 -4.90 -0.78 6.96
CA LEU A 34 -3.97 -0.44 5.87
C LEU A 34 -2.69 0.21 6.40
N VAL A 35 -2.80 1.15 7.34
CA VAL A 35 -1.64 1.79 7.98
C VAL A 35 -0.84 0.77 8.80
N GLY A 36 -1.52 -0.09 9.57
CA GLY A 36 -0.90 -1.15 10.36
C GLY A 36 -0.09 -2.12 9.49
N LEU A 37 -0.67 -2.59 8.39
CA LEU A 37 0.02 -3.44 7.41
C LEU A 37 1.19 -2.71 6.74
N GLY A 38 1.01 -1.43 6.37
CA GLY A 38 2.08 -0.60 5.81
C GLY A 38 3.27 -0.47 6.76
N LEU A 39 3.02 -0.14 8.02
CA LEU A 39 4.04 -0.06 9.06
C LEU A 39 4.71 -1.41 9.30
N GLN A 40 3.96 -2.50 9.31
CA GLN A 40 4.50 -3.85 9.47
C GLN A 40 5.46 -4.21 8.32
N CYS A 41 5.07 -3.93 7.07
CA CYS A 41 5.94 -4.11 5.91
C CYS A 41 7.22 -3.28 6.01
N LEU A 42 7.12 -2.01 6.43
CA LEU A 42 8.27 -1.14 6.63
C LEU A 42 9.19 -1.63 7.75
N LEU A 43 8.64 -2.11 8.86
CA LEU A 43 9.39 -2.71 9.96
C LEU A 43 10.13 -3.97 9.51
N ILE A 44 9.47 -4.87 8.79
CA ILE A 44 10.10 -6.07 8.23
C ILE A 44 11.22 -5.69 7.28
N TRP A 45 10.99 -4.72 6.39
CA TRP A 45 12.01 -4.21 5.47
C TRP A 45 13.19 -3.59 6.21
N TYR A 46 12.93 -2.80 7.26
CA TYR A 46 13.97 -2.18 8.08
C TYR A 46 14.79 -3.23 8.84
N ILE A 47 14.14 -4.21 9.47
CA ILE A 47 14.82 -5.32 10.16
C ILE A 47 15.66 -6.11 9.15
N HIS A 48 15.11 -6.41 7.97
CA HIS A 48 15.85 -7.07 6.91
C HIS A 48 17.10 -6.25 6.52
N TYR A 49 16.95 -4.95 6.29
CA TYR A 49 18.07 -4.06 5.97
C TYR A 49 19.12 -3.97 7.09
N ALA A 50 18.69 -3.89 8.35
CA ALA A 50 19.57 -3.79 9.51
C ALA A 50 20.36 -5.08 9.74
N THR A 51 19.74 -6.24 9.53
CA THR A 51 20.32 -7.58 9.71
C THR A 51 21.16 -8.05 8.52
N LEU A 52 21.16 -7.35 7.39
CA LEU A 52 22.09 -7.63 6.28
C LEU A 52 23.54 -7.54 6.78
N LYS A 53 24.35 -8.54 6.44
CA LYS A 53 25.78 -8.57 6.80
C LYS A 53 26.48 -7.34 6.22
N PRO A 54 27.44 -6.73 6.94
CA PRO A 54 28.18 -5.56 6.47
C PRO A 54 28.90 -5.77 5.12
N GLU A 55 29.26 -7.01 4.79
CA GLU A 55 29.82 -7.40 3.50
C GLU A 55 28.82 -7.23 2.33
N GLN A 56 27.52 -7.41 2.58
CA GLN A 56 26.44 -7.19 1.59
C GLN A 56 26.07 -5.71 1.44
N LYS A 57 26.41 -4.88 2.44
CA LYS A 57 26.20 -3.41 2.38
C LYS A 57 27.16 -2.72 1.40
N LYS A 58 28.32 -3.33 1.07
CA LYS A 58 29.36 -2.72 0.21
C LYS A 58 29.33 -3.08 -1.28
N LYS A 59 28.36 -3.85 -1.79
CA LYS A 59 28.18 -4.02 -3.25
C LYS A 59 26.71 -4.04 -3.65
N LYS A 60 26.12 -2.86 -3.80
CA LYS A 60 25.16 -2.64 -4.89
C LYS A 60 25.67 -1.45 -5.71
N LYS A 61 26.40 -1.76 -6.80
CA LYS A 61 26.46 -0.83 -7.93
C LYS A 61 24.99 -0.55 -8.34
N PRO A 62 24.65 0.69 -8.72
CA PRO A 62 23.30 0.98 -9.17
C PRO A 62 23.00 0.05 -10.35
N ALA A 63 22.00 -0.82 -10.19
CA ALA A 63 21.39 -1.46 -11.35
C ALA A 63 20.56 -0.36 -12.01
N GLY A 64 21.23 0.34 -12.93
CA GLY A 64 20.56 1.19 -13.90
C GLY A 64 19.54 0.37 -14.67
N ASP A 65 18.40 1.03 -14.91
CA ASP A 65 17.51 0.86 -16.04
C ASP A 65 17.11 -0.58 -16.35
N ASN A 66 15.95 -0.99 -15.82
CA ASN A 66 14.90 -1.64 -16.62
C ASN A 66 13.57 -1.64 -15.86
N ALA A 67 12.98 -0.46 -15.78
CA ALA A 67 11.54 -0.32 -15.73
C ALA A 67 10.99 -0.51 -17.15
N SER A 68 10.54 -1.73 -17.48
CA SER A 68 9.49 -2.07 -18.46
C SER A 68 9.43 -3.61 -18.49
N GLY A 69 8.29 -4.29 -18.28
CA GLY A 69 6.98 -3.98 -18.80
C GLY A 69 6.95 -4.39 -20.27
N GLY A 70 6.72 -5.67 -20.59
CA GLY A 70 6.49 -6.07 -21.98
C GLY A 70 6.61 -7.57 -22.25
N ALA A 71 5.46 -8.22 -22.39
CA ALA A 71 5.32 -9.49 -23.08
C ALA A 71 5.81 -9.40 -24.54
N GLY A 72 6.37 -10.49 -25.09
CA GLY A 72 6.35 -10.72 -26.53
C GLY A 72 7.58 -11.40 -27.16
N ARG A 73 7.34 -12.57 -27.75
CA ARG A 73 7.97 -13.17 -28.96
C ARG A 73 9.50 -13.40 -28.96
N LYS A 74 9.91 -14.67 -29.01
CA LYS A 74 10.08 -15.45 -30.27
C LYS A 74 10.17 -16.94 -29.97
#